data_AF-A0A932BZI7-F1
#
_entry.id   AF-A0A932BZI7-F1
#
_cell.length_a   1.000
_cell.length_b   1.000
_cell.length_c   1.000
_cell.angle_alpha   90.00
_cell.angle_beta   90.00
_cell.angle_gamma   90.00
#
_symmetry.space_group_name_H-M   'P 1'
#
loop_
_entity.id
_entity.type
_entity.pdbx_description
1 polymer ?
#
loop_
_entity_poly.entity_id
_entity_poly.type
_entity_poly.pdbx_seq_one_letter_code
_entity_poly.pdbx_strand_id
1 'polypeptide(L)'
;MTPDWVVDENVFVEVSEAVALLMDISLTLPDSAFVAAPTAVRFGEFDDFLDASQWPLVQEVAMTCGDGAVLFLSLDPTAQYYRRNWGFYAAARMNTRSGARQLVGLMAFEPPGSPADALVHRVERFALCSPSGGWAVIAERERGLAVVAGFTQEAGRILSATHAPRLCSAKEALEVLLPVTFRGGAVPRAFRAKFVRSFGAE
;
A
#
# COMPACT_ATOMS: atom_id res chain seq x y z
N MET A 1 22.80 13.64 -7.82
CA MET A 1 22.57 13.46 -6.38
C MET A 1 21.65 12.27 -6.26
N THR A 2 22.19 11.10 -5.93
CA THR A 2 21.36 9.92 -5.65
C THR A 2 20.58 10.24 -4.39
N PRO A 3 19.26 10.12 -4.41
CA PRO A 3 18.50 10.62 -3.28
C PRO A 3 18.66 9.64 -2.10
N ASP A 4 18.50 10.11 -0.85
CA ASP A 4 18.90 9.41 0.39
C ASP A 4 18.19 8.07 0.68
N TRP A 5 17.40 7.59 -0.28
CA TRP A 5 16.53 6.41 -0.23
C TRP A 5 16.88 5.42 -1.33
N VAL A 6 18.06 5.52 -1.96
CA VAL A 6 18.67 4.36 -2.61
C VAL A 6 18.87 3.29 -1.54
N VAL A 7 17.91 2.37 -1.51
CA VAL A 7 17.87 1.31 -0.52
C VAL A 7 19.04 0.37 -0.78
N ASP A 8 19.92 0.29 0.21
CA ASP A 8 20.92 -0.76 0.28
C ASP A 8 20.24 -2.12 0.53
N GLU A 9 21.01 -3.18 0.39
CA GLU A 9 20.49 -4.54 0.53
C GLU A 9 19.91 -4.80 1.94
N ASN A 10 20.40 -4.15 2.98
CA ASN A 10 19.92 -4.35 4.34
C ASN A 10 18.51 -3.80 4.52
N VAL A 11 18.24 -2.58 4.02
CA VAL A 11 16.90 -2.00 4.09
C VAL A 11 15.93 -2.79 3.22
N PHE A 12 16.37 -3.33 2.08
CA PHE A 12 15.53 -4.21 1.26
C PHE A 12 15.13 -5.50 2.00
N VAL A 13 16.10 -6.15 2.68
CA VAL A 13 15.83 -7.35 3.49
C VAL A 13 14.87 -7.03 4.64
N GLU A 14 15.12 -5.97 5.41
CA GLU A 14 14.25 -5.51 6.51
C GLU A 14 12.80 -5.32 6.04
N VAL A 15 12.62 -4.57 4.94
CA VAL A 15 11.30 -4.31 4.36
C VAL A 15 10.63 -5.59 3.89
N SER A 16 11.37 -6.47 3.21
CA SER A 16 10.83 -7.72 2.66
C SER A 16 10.36 -8.67 3.75
N GLU A 17 11.14 -8.79 4.83
CA GLU A 17 10.78 -9.60 6.00
C GLU A 17 9.53 -9.05 6.69
N ALA A 18 9.44 -7.74 6.91
CA ALA A 18 8.27 -7.11 7.52
C ALA A 18 6.99 -7.32 6.68
N VAL A 19 7.11 -7.17 5.35
CA VAL A 19 5.99 -7.44 4.43
C VAL A 19 5.58 -8.90 4.50
N ALA A 20 6.53 -9.84 4.46
CA ALA A 20 6.25 -11.28 4.49
C ALA A 20 5.58 -11.76 5.79
N LEU A 21 5.81 -11.07 6.91
CA LEU A 21 5.14 -11.36 8.19
C LEU A 21 3.65 -10.98 8.18
N LEU A 22 3.27 -9.98 7.38
CA LEU A 22 1.91 -9.44 7.36
C LEU A 22 1.11 -9.90 6.13
N MET A 23 1.79 -10.21 5.03
CA MET A 23 1.17 -10.36 3.72
C MET A 23 1.76 -11.53 2.92
N ASP A 24 0.90 -12.37 2.36
CA ASP A 24 1.22 -13.25 1.24
C ASP A 24 1.15 -12.44 -0.06
N ILE A 25 2.31 -11.98 -0.51
CA ILE A 25 2.46 -11.17 -1.72
C ILE A 25 2.21 -11.96 -3.01
N SER A 26 1.95 -13.27 -2.96
CA SER A 26 1.55 -14.04 -4.15
C SER A 26 0.06 -13.92 -4.45
N LEU A 27 -0.76 -13.53 -3.47
CA LEU A 27 -2.20 -13.34 -3.63
C LEU A 27 -2.51 -11.96 -4.20
N THR A 28 -3.56 -11.87 -5.03
CA THR A 28 -4.04 -10.62 -5.61
C THR A 28 -5.52 -10.43 -5.34
N LEU A 29 -6.02 -9.20 -5.44
CA LEU A 29 -7.45 -8.94 -5.29
C LEU A 29 -8.28 -9.79 -6.29
N PRO A 30 -9.39 -10.39 -5.83
CA PRO A 30 -10.08 -10.13 -4.57
C PRO A 30 -9.72 -11.08 -3.42
N ASP A 31 -8.60 -11.82 -3.48
CA ASP A 31 -8.08 -12.52 -2.29
C ASP A 31 -7.55 -11.53 -1.25
N SER A 32 -7.70 -11.85 0.03
CA SER A 32 -7.00 -11.11 1.07
C SER A 32 -5.54 -11.55 1.09
N ALA A 33 -4.61 -10.62 0.87
CA ALA A 33 -3.19 -10.88 1.02
C ALA A 33 -2.75 -10.97 2.49
N PHE A 34 -3.56 -10.52 3.46
CA PHE A 34 -3.14 -10.50 4.87
C PHE A 34 -3.09 -11.89 5.49
N VAL A 35 -1.96 -12.23 6.11
CA VAL A 35 -1.70 -13.55 6.73
C VAL A 35 -2.50 -13.72 8.02
N ALA A 36 -2.66 -12.64 8.79
CA ALA A 36 -3.46 -12.61 10.01
C ALA A 36 -4.81 -11.91 9.75
N ALA A 37 -5.83 -12.29 10.51
CA ALA A 37 -7.14 -11.63 10.47
C ALA A 37 -7.02 -10.19 11.02
N PRO A 38 -7.31 -9.14 10.23
CA PRO A 38 -7.27 -7.76 10.70
C PRO A 38 -8.39 -7.46 11.71
N THR A 39 -8.13 -6.56 12.65
CA THR A 39 -9.16 -5.99 13.55
C THR A 39 -10.05 -4.98 12.82
N ALA A 40 -9.52 -4.33 11.79
CA ALA A 40 -10.25 -3.46 10.89
C ALA A 40 -9.69 -3.54 9.48
N VAL A 41 -10.57 -3.45 8.48
CA VAL A 41 -10.22 -3.33 7.07
C VAL A 41 -10.96 -2.14 6.47
N ARG A 42 -10.24 -1.35 5.69
CA ARG A 42 -10.76 -0.19 4.93
C ARG A 42 -10.18 -0.18 3.53
N PHE A 43 -10.83 0.58 2.65
CA PHE A 43 -10.49 0.64 1.24
C PHE A 43 -10.31 2.08 0.80
N GLY A 44 -9.32 2.33 -0.05
CA GLY A 44 -9.10 3.62 -0.68
C GLY A 44 -8.74 3.45 -2.14
N GLU A 45 -8.55 4.57 -2.84
CA GLU A 45 -8.03 4.54 -4.20
C GLU A 45 -6.54 4.16 -4.20
N PHE A 46 -6.08 3.54 -5.27
CA PHE A 46 -4.66 3.17 -5.40
C PHE A 46 -3.72 4.39 -5.35
N ASP A 47 -4.04 5.44 -6.12
CA ASP A 47 -3.15 6.61 -6.29
C ASP A 47 -3.08 7.50 -5.04
N ASP A 48 -4.12 7.46 -4.21
CA ASP A 48 -4.21 8.14 -2.91
C ASP A 48 -3.04 7.81 -1.96
N PHE A 49 -2.45 6.62 -2.11
CA PHE A 49 -1.31 6.14 -1.31
C PHE A 49 0.06 6.37 -1.97
N LEU A 50 0.09 6.85 -3.21
CA LEU A 50 1.31 7.28 -3.91
C LEU A 50 1.49 8.79 -3.90
N ASP A 51 0.42 9.55 -3.63
CA ASP A 51 0.46 10.99 -3.52
C ASP A 51 0.48 11.47 -2.05
N ALA A 52 0.37 12.78 -1.85
CA ALA A 52 0.41 13.39 -0.53
C ALA A 52 -0.88 13.21 0.30
N SER A 53 -1.96 12.69 -0.29
CA SER A 53 -3.31 12.77 0.27
C SER A 53 -3.51 11.85 1.48
N GLN A 54 -3.05 10.60 1.42
CA GLN A 54 -3.15 9.64 2.52
C GLN A 54 -1.97 9.69 3.49
N TRP A 55 -0.93 10.47 3.20
CA TRP A 55 0.25 10.50 4.05
C TRP A 55 -0.05 10.91 5.51
N PRO A 56 -0.90 11.92 5.80
CA PRO A 56 -1.26 12.25 7.18
C PRO A 56 -1.91 11.08 7.94
N LEU A 57 -2.77 10.31 7.27
CA LEU A 57 -3.39 9.12 7.86
C LEU A 57 -2.34 8.04 8.13
N VAL A 58 -1.48 7.76 7.16
CA VAL A 58 -0.37 6.81 7.30
C VAL A 58 0.54 7.18 8.47
N GLN A 59 0.86 8.47 8.62
CA GLN A 59 1.62 8.98 9.76
C GLN A 59 0.89 8.76 11.08
N GLU A 60 -0.41 9.10 11.15
CA GLU A 60 -1.22 8.95 12.35
C GLU A 60 -1.30 7.49 12.83
N VAL A 61 -1.59 6.57 11.91
CA VAL A 61 -1.66 5.14 12.22
C VAL A 61 -0.30 4.62 12.68
N ALA A 62 0.78 4.95 11.97
CA ALA A 62 2.13 4.55 12.34
C ALA A 62 2.55 5.08 13.71
N MET A 63 2.39 6.39 13.96
CA MET A 63 2.76 7.00 15.25
C MET A 63 1.95 6.42 16.41
N THR A 64 0.67 6.12 16.21
CA THR A 64 -0.17 5.51 17.26
C THR A 64 0.24 4.07 17.55
N CYS A 65 0.72 3.33 16.56
CA CYS A 65 1.31 2.01 16.74
C CYS A 65 2.75 2.07 17.32
N GLY A 66 3.28 3.26 17.60
CA GLY A 66 4.64 3.45 18.12
C GLY A 66 5.74 3.38 17.06
N ASP A 67 5.38 3.41 15.78
CA ASP A 67 6.33 3.31 14.68
C ASP A 67 6.99 4.64 14.35
N GLY A 68 8.32 4.65 14.37
CA GLY A 68 9.13 5.78 13.89
C GLY A 68 9.32 5.79 12.37
N ALA A 69 8.86 4.76 11.67
CA ALA A 69 9.01 4.63 10.24
C ALA A 69 7.85 3.88 9.57
N VAL A 70 7.70 4.08 8.27
CA VAL A 70 6.80 3.34 7.36
C VAL A 70 7.66 2.65 6.33
N LEU A 71 7.38 1.37 6.09
CA LEU A 71 8.10 0.56 5.12
C LEU A 71 7.29 0.53 3.82
N PHE A 72 7.96 0.72 2.69
CA PHE A 72 7.38 0.62 1.35
C PHE A 72 8.10 -0.46 0.54
N LEU A 73 7.34 -1.27 -0.19
CA LEU A 73 7.87 -2.27 -1.10
C LEU A 73 7.08 -2.30 -2.41
N SER A 74 7.78 -2.14 -3.53
CA SER A 74 7.22 -2.42 -4.85
C SER A 74 7.17 -3.93 -5.11
N LEU A 75 5.99 -4.41 -5.46
CA LEU A 75 5.68 -5.82 -5.71
C LEU A 75 5.56 -6.11 -7.21
N ASP A 76 5.05 -5.16 -7.98
CA ASP A 76 5.04 -5.20 -9.44
C ASP A 76 5.28 -3.81 -10.04
N PRO A 77 6.38 -3.59 -10.80
CA PRO A 77 7.51 -4.50 -10.97
C PRO A 77 8.20 -4.82 -9.64
N THR A 78 8.84 -5.98 -9.54
CA THR A 78 9.47 -6.37 -8.27
C THR A 78 10.64 -5.45 -7.91
N ALA A 79 10.99 -5.34 -6.63
CA ALA A 79 12.19 -4.64 -6.21
C ALA A 79 13.48 -5.15 -6.91
N GLN A 80 13.54 -6.45 -7.26
CA GLN A 80 14.65 -7.02 -8.02
C GLN A 80 14.72 -6.53 -9.47
N TYR A 81 13.58 -6.21 -10.11
CA TYR A 81 13.57 -5.56 -11.42
C TYR A 81 14.32 -4.23 -11.35
N TYR A 82 14.03 -3.41 -10.33
CA TYR A 82 14.74 -2.14 -10.16
C TYR A 82 16.23 -2.32 -9.89
N ARG A 83 16.59 -3.30 -9.06
CA ARG A 83 17.99 -3.58 -8.74
C ARG A 83 18.77 -4.00 -9.98
N ARG A 84 18.19 -4.85 -10.82
CA ARG A 84 18.81 -5.33 -12.05
C ARG A 84 19.00 -4.23 -13.08
N ASN A 85 18.06 -3.30 -13.21
CA ASN A 85 18.09 -2.28 -14.27
C ASN A 85 18.82 -0.99 -13.85
N TRP A 86 18.76 -0.59 -12.58
CA TRP A 86 19.30 0.70 -12.12
C TRP A 86 20.14 0.63 -10.84
N GLY A 87 20.37 -0.57 -10.30
CA GLY A 87 21.26 -0.75 -9.16
C GLY A 87 20.67 -0.37 -7.80
N PHE A 88 19.36 -0.15 -7.70
CA PHE A 88 18.69 0.12 -6.42
C PHE A 88 17.41 -0.72 -6.27
N TYR A 89 17.00 -1.03 -5.05
CA TYR A 89 15.72 -1.69 -4.81
C TYR A 89 14.58 -0.67 -4.74
N ALA A 90 13.44 -0.99 -5.35
CA ALA A 90 12.20 -0.22 -5.16
C ALA A 90 11.54 -0.57 -3.82
N ALA A 91 12.28 -0.29 -2.76
CA ALA A 91 11.85 -0.39 -1.37
C ALA A 91 12.27 0.90 -0.66
N ALA A 92 11.64 1.23 0.47
CA ALA A 92 12.04 2.38 1.27
C ALA A 92 11.64 2.24 2.73
N ARG A 93 12.41 2.89 3.60
CA ARG A 93 12.06 3.14 5.00
C ARG A 93 11.91 4.64 5.19
N MET A 94 10.67 5.09 5.34
CA MET A 94 10.33 6.51 5.46
C MET A 94 10.11 6.88 6.92
N ASN A 95 10.69 7.98 7.40
CA ASN A 95 10.46 8.44 8.76
C ASN A 95 9.03 8.98 8.93
N THR A 96 8.33 8.64 10.00
CA THR A 96 6.96 9.14 10.24
C THR A 96 6.91 10.65 10.49
N ARG A 97 8.04 11.30 10.79
CA ARG A 97 8.17 12.76 10.90
C ARG A 97 8.44 13.45 9.57
N SER A 98 8.68 12.68 8.50
CA SER A 98 8.86 13.22 7.16
C SER A 98 7.57 13.84 6.64
N GLY A 99 7.67 14.99 5.99
CA GLY A 99 6.52 15.58 5.29
C GLY A 99 6.17 14.80 4.01
N ALA A 100 4.93 14.95 3.55
CA ALA A 100 4.42 14.27 2.34
C ALA A 100 5.26 14.53 1.08
N ARG A 101 5.99 15.66 1.02
CA ARG A 101 6.91 15.96 -0.10
C ARG A 101 8.02 14.92 -0.24
N GLN A 102 8.45 14.27 0.84
CA GLN A 102 9.47 13.22 0.78
C GLN A 102 8.91 11.93 0.19
N LEU A 103 7.67 11.57 0.52
CA LEU A 103 6.94 10.47 -0.14
C LEU A 103 6.75 10.76 -1.63
N VAL A 104 6.29 11.96 -1.98
CA VAL A 104 6.10 12.34 -3.39
C VAL A 104 7.45 12.33 -4.12
N GLY A 105 8.52 12.79 -3.48
CA GLY A 105 9.88 12.65 -3.98
C GLY A 105 10.25 11.19 -4.22
N LEU A 106 9.96 10.30 -3.25
CA LEU A 106 10.11 8.84 -3.32
C LEU A 106 9.42 8.27 -4.58
N MET A 107 8.17 8.64 -4.77
CA MET A 107 7.38 8.07 -5.87
C MET A 107 7.78 8.66 -7.24
N ALA A 108 8.21 9.92 -7.28
CA ALA A 108 8.52 10.63 -8.52
C ALA A 108 9.98 10.52 -8.97
N PHE A 109 10.85 9.76 -8.30
CA PHE A 109 12.22 9.63 -8.77
C PHE A 109 12.29 8.84 -10.07
N GLU A 110 12.85 9.52 -11.05
CA GLU A 110 13.08 9.00 -12.38
C GLU A 110 14.43 8.27 -12.42
N PRO A 111 14.45 6.96 -12.72
CA PRO A 111 15.69 6.27 -13.01
C PRO A 111 16.43 6.91 -14.19
N PRO A 112 17.77 6.98 -14.18
CA PRO A 112 18.53 7.61 -15.24
C PRO A 112 18.20 7.01 -16.61
N GLY A 113 17.79 7.87 -17.56
CA GLY A 113 17.44 7.46 -18.91
C GLY A 113 16.12 6.71 -19.05
N SER A 114 15.35 6.52 -17.97
CA SER A 114 14.01 5.94 -18.02
C SER A 114 13.01 6.62 -17.08
N PRO A 115 12.57 7.86 -17.39
CA PRO A 115 11.55 8.57 -16.60
C PRO A 115 10.24 7.78 -16.42
N ALA A 116 9.88 6.96 -17.41
CA ALA A 116 8.69 6.12 -17.37
C ALA A 116 8.75 5.00 -16.32
N ASP A 117 9.95 4.68 -15.80
CA ASP A 117 10.12 3.69 -14.73
C ASP A 117 10.07 4.31 -13.32
N ALA A 118 9.77 5.61 -13.18
CA ALA A 118 9.47 6.20 -11.88
C ALA A 118 8.33 5.45 -11.18
N LEU A 119 8.40 5.29 -9.86
CA LEU A 119 7.47 4.43 -9.11
C LEU A 119 6.01 4.87 -9.30
N VAL A 120 5.77 6.18 -9.28
CA VAL A 120 4.44 6.77 -9.49
C VAL A 120 3.80 6.37 -10.82
N HIS A 121 4.61 6.08 -11.84
CA HIS A 121 4.15 5.70 -13.17
C HIS A 121 4.15 4.19 -13.40
N ARG A 122 5.14 3.50 -12.82
CA ARG A 122 5.48 2.13 -13.20
C ARG A 122 4.92 1.09 -12.25
N VAL A 123 4.73 1.44 -10.98
CA VAL A 123 4.24 0.50 -9.98
C VAL A 123 2.77 0.20 -10.25
N GLU A 124 2.50 -1.08 -10.46
CA GLU A 124 1.17 -1.69 -10.58
C GLU A 124 0.72 -2.27 -9.24
N ARG A 125 1.67 -2.67 -8.39
CA ARG A 125 1.37 -3.22 -7.08
C ARG A 125 2.44 -2.89 -6.05
N PHE A 126 2.02 -2.47 -4.85
CA PHE A 126 2.93 -2.20 -3.74
C PHE A 126 2.32 -2.53 -2.38
N ALA A 127 3.20 -2.61 -1.39
CA ALA A 127 2.85 -2.72 0.01
C ALA A 127 3.38 -1.52 0.81
N LEU A 128 2.59 -1.06 1.78
CA LEU A 128 3.06 -0.26 2.91
C LEU A 128 2.85 -1.06 4.19
N CYS A 129 3.74 -0.96 5.16
CA CYS A 129 3.49 -1.56 6.48
C CYS A 129 4.24 -0.86 7.59
N SER A 130 3.79 -1.09 8.83
CA SER A 130 4.58 -0.75 10.00
C SER A 130 5.67 -1.78 10.28
N PRO A 131 6.86 -1.33 10.72
CA PRO A 131 7.85 -2.21 11.33
C PRO A 131 7.31 -3.01 12.53
N SER A 132 6.38 -2.43 13.31
CA SER A 132 5.74 -3.11 14.46
C SER A 132 4.78 -4.23 14.09
N GLY A 133 4.33 -4.31 12.83
CA GLY A 133 3.26 -5.21 12.41
C GLY A 133 1.85 -4.76 12.79
N GLY A 134 1.69 -3.56 13.35
CA GLY A 134 0.37 -3.03 13.75
C GLY A 134 -0.60 -2.71 12.59
N TRP A 135 -0.10 -2.46 11.38
CA TRP A 135 -0.94 -2.17 10.20
C TRP A 135 -0.21 -2.46 8.88
N ALA A 136 -0.98 -2.61 7.81
CA ALA A 136 -0.47 -2.76 6.46
C ALA A 136 -1.43 -2.18 5.41
N VAL A 137 -0.88 -1.84 4.25
CA VAL A 137 -1.60 -1.51 3.02
C VAL A 137 -1.08 -2.41 1.92
N ILE A 138 -2.01 -2.99 1.15
CA ILE A 138 -1.71 -3.61 -0.15
C ILE A 138 -2.52 -2.87 -1.21
N ALA A 139 -1.86 -2.45 -2.29
CA ALA A 139 -2.50 -1.65 -3.34
C ALA A 139 -2.24 -2.24 -4.72
N GLU A 140 -3.29 -2.32 -5.55
CA GLU A 140 -3.26 -2.86 -6.92
C GLU A 140 -3.90 -1.88 -7.91
N ARG A 141 -3.11 -1.40 -8.87
CA ARG A 141 -3.50 -0.39 -9.85
C ARG A 141 -4.54 -0.92 -10.85
N GLU A 142 -4.43 -2.18 -11.29
CA GLU A 142 -5.41 -2.82 -12.18
C GLU A 142 -6.83 -2.81 -11.57
N ARG A 143 -6.92 -2.78 -10.24
CA ARG A 143 -8.19 -2.70 -9.50
C ARG A 143 -8.49 -1.29 -9.01
N GLY A 144 -7.57 -0.35 -9.17
CA GLY A 144 -7.67 1.03 -8.67
C GLY A 144 -7.86 1.10 -7.16
N LEU A 145 -7.44 0.06 -6.43
CA LEU A 145 -7.83 -0.15 -5.04
C LEU A 145 -6.61 -0.34 -4.15
N ALA A 146 -6.64 0.31 -2.99
CA ALA A 146 -5.79 0.04 -1.85
C ALA A 146 -6.63 -0.56 -0.72
N VAL A 147 -6.12 -1.62 -0.08
CA VAL A 147 -6.71 -2.23 1.11
C VAL A 147 -5.84 -1.93 2.30
N VAL A 148 -6.42 -1.28 3.31
CA VAL A 148 -5.76 -0.89 4.55
C VAL A 148 -6.24 -1.80 5.68
N ALA A 149 -5.32 -2.47 6.35
CA ALA A 149 -5.59 -3.35 7.47
C ALA A 149 -4.94 -2.84 8.75
N GLY A 150 -5.70 -2.82 9.83
CA GLY A 150 -5.17 -2.68 11.19
C GLY A 150 -5.16 -4.04 11.88
N PHE A 151 -4.07 -4.37 12.56
CA PHE A 151 -3.91 -5.61 13.32
C PHE A 151 -3.96 -5.39 14.84
N THR A 152 -3.85 -4.13 15.29
CA THR A 152 -4.04 -3.74 16.69
C THR A 152 -5.39 -3.05 16.90
N GLN A 153 -5.81 -2.91 18.15
CA GLN A 153 -7.03 -2.13 18.46
C GLN A 153 -6.80 -0.64 18.17
N GLU A 154 -5.59 -0.15 18.38
CA GLU A 154 -5.17 1.23 18.13
C GLU A 154 -5.28 1.57 16.64
N ALA A 155 -4.66 0.76 15.77
CA ALA A 155 -4.76 0.91 14.33
C ALA A 155 -6.22 0.82 13.87
N GLY A 156 -6.95 -0.19 14.38
CA GLY A 156 -8.35 -0.39 14.02
C GLY A 156 -9.26 0.81 14.37
N ARG A 157 -9.00 1.47 15.50
CA ARG A 157 -9.72 2.68 15.91
C ARG A 157 -9.48 3.86 14.97
N ILE A 158 -8.23 4.08 14.54
CA ILE A 158 -7.89 5.18 13.63
C ILE A 158 -8.51 4.93 12.25
N LEU A 159 -8.34 3.72 11.72
CA LEU A 159 -8.93 3.35 10.43
C LEU A 159 -10.47 3.40 10.43
N SER A 160 -11.09 3.24 11.60
CA SER A 160 -12.53 3.34 11.76
C SER A 160 -13.03 4.75 12.08
N ALA A 161 -12.14 5.71 12.30
CA ALA A 161 -12.54 7.07 12.65
C ALA A 161 -13.17 7.79 11.43
N THR A 162 -14.23 8.57 11.68
CA THR A 162 -14.95 9.35 10.66
C THR A 162 -14.06 10.32 9.89
N HIS A 163 -12.88 10.66 10.42
CA HIS A 163 -11.94 11.60 9.83
C HIS A 163 -10.87 10.93 8.96
N ALA A 164 -10.84 9.60 8.80
CA ALA A 164 -9.95 8.93 7.87
C ALA A 164 -10.39 9.26 6.44
N PRO A 165 -9.76 10.26 5.78
CA PRO A 165 -10.30 10.82 4.56
C PRO A 165 -10.16 9.80 3.43
N ARG A 166 -11.21 9.66 2.60
CA ARG A 166 -11.24 8.79 1.41
C ARG A 166 -11.05 7.28 1.68
N LEU A 167 -11.11 6.85 2.94
CA LEU A 167 -11.27 5.45 3.27
C LEU A 167 -12.75 5.08 3.38
N CYS A 168 -13.12 3.93 2.82
CA CYS A 168 -14.49 3.43 2.81
C CYS A 168 -14.57 1.97 3.27
N SER A 169 -15.80 1.51 3.51
CA SER A 169 -16.12 0.13 3.84
C SER A 169 -16.00 -0.79 2.62
N ALA A 170 -15.98 -2.10 2.84
CA ALA A 170 -15.96 -3.10 1.76
C ALA A 170 -17.17 -2.98 0.82
N LYS A 171 -18.33 -2.62 1.38
CA LYS A 171 -19.55 -2.38 0.60
C LYS A 171 -19.42 -1.17 -0.31
N GLU A 172 -18.98 -0.04 0.24
CA GLU A 172 -18.75 1.18 -0.55
C GLU A 172 -17.66 0.97 -1.61
N ALA A 173 -16.60 0.22 -1.31
CA ALA A 173 -15.59 -0.15 -2.30
C ALA A 173 -16.20 -0.92 -3.48
N LEU A 174 -17.11 -1.88 -3.23
CA LEU A 174 -17.81 -2.64 -4.26
C LEU A 174 -18.82 -1.81 -5.08
N GLU A 175 -19.34 -0.74 -4.52
CA GLU A 175 -20.39 0.09 -5.12
C GLU A 175 -19.84 1.35 -5.80
N VAL A 176 -18.69 1.85 -5.36
CA VAL A 176 -18.14 3.15 -5.78
C VAL A 176 -16.78 3.00 -6.44
N LEU A 177 -15.82 2.33 -5.79
CA LEU A 177 -14.41 2.29 -6.26
C LEU A 177 -14.17 1.21 -7.32
N LEU A 178 -14.65 -0.01 -7.10
CA LEU A 178 -14.40 -1.13 -8.02
C LEU A 178 -15.15 -1.01 -9.36
N PRO A 179 -16.39 -0.51 -9.44
CA PRO A 179 -17.09 -0.42 -10.73
C PRO A 179 -16.31 0.34 -11.80
N VAL A 180 -15.59 1.41 -11.43
CA VAL A 180 -14.85 2.24 -12.40
C VAL A 180 -13.65 1.52 -13.02
N THR A 181 -13.18 0.43 -12.41
CA THR A 181 -12.03 -0.34 -12.92
C THR A 181 -12.44 -1.52 -13.81
N PHE A 182 -13.72 -1.89 -13.82
CA PHE A 182 -14.24 -2.91 -14.73
C PHE A 182 -14.86 -2.29 -15.98
N ARG A 183 -14.55 -2.91 -17.13
CA ARG A 183 -15.19 -2.54 -18.40
C ARG A 183 -16.71 -2.66 -18.27
N GLY A 184 -17.41 -1.56 -18.53
CA GLY A 184 -18.88 -1.50 -18.44
C GLY A 184 -19.40 -1.02 -17.08
N GLY A 185 -18.54 -0.62 -16.14
CA GLY A 185 -18.97 0.04 -14.92
C GLY A 185 -19.63 -0.90 -13.90
N ALA A 186 -19.33 -2.20 -13.95
CA ALA A 186 -19.96 -3.20 -13.09
C ALA A 186 -18.97 -4.27 -12.64
N VAL A 187 -18.95 -4.55 -11.32
CA VAL A 187 -18.10 -5.59 -10.74
C VAL A 187 -18.62 -6.99 -11.12
N PRO A 188 -17.81 -7.85 -11.75
CA PRO A 188 -18.21 -9.21 -12.10
C PRO A 188 -18.68 -10.00 -10.88
N ARG A 189 -19.76 -10.80 -11.04
CA ARG A 189 -20.38 -11.56 -9.93
C ARG A 189 -19.38 -12.47 -9.20
N ALA A 190 -18.49 -13.14 -9.95
CA ALA A 190 -17.46 -14.00 -9.37
C ALA A 190 -16.46 -13.20 -8.53
N PHE A 191 -16.05 -12.02 -9.00
CA PHE A 191 -15.18 -11.11 -8.27
C PHE A 191 -15.85 -10.63 -6.98
N ARG A 192 -17.09 -10.12 -7.09
CA ARG A 192 -17.88 -9.66 -5.93
C ARG A 192 -18.02 -10.75 -4.87
N ALA A 193 -18.41 -11.96 -5.25
CA ALA A 193 -18.61 -13.06 -4.31
C ALA A 193 -17.31 -13.41 -3.56
N LYS A 194 -16.18 -13.39 -4.25
CA LYS A 194 -14.87 -13.63 -3.66
C LYS A 194 -14.44 -12.47 -2.75
N PHE A 195 -14.66 -11.23 -3.16
CA PHE A 195 -14.37 -10.03 -2.36
C PHE A 195 -15.17 -10.00 -1.05
N VAL A 196 -16.48 -10.28 -1.10
CA VAL A 196 -17.33 -10.36 0.11
C VAL A 196 -16.81 -11.43 1.06
N ARG A 197 -16.39 -12.59 0.54
CA ARG A 197 -15.82 -13.66 1.37
C ARG A 197 -14.48 -13.25 2.00
N SER A 198 -13.63 -12.52 1.28
CA SER A 198 -12.31 -12.12 1.76
C SER A 198 -12.37 -10.99 2.79
N PHE A 199 -13.31 -10.04 2.64
CA PHE A 199 -13.26 -8.77 3.39
C PHE A 199 -14.52 -8.44 4.18
N GLY A 200 -15.61 -9.19 4.02
CA GLY A 200 -16.89 -8.90 4.66
C GLY A 200 -17.55 -7.64 4.07
N ALA A 201 -18.49 -7.83 3.15
CA ALA A 201 -19.29 -6.74 2.59
C ALA A 201 -20.79 -7.12 2.66
N GLU A 202 -21.44 -6.75 3.77
CA GLU A 202 -22.89 -6.83 3.94
C GLU A 202 -23.54 -5.43 3.78
#